data_AF-A0A151IX48-F1
#
_entry.id   AF-A0A151IX48-F1
#
_cell.length_a   1.000
_cell.length_b   1.000
_cell.length_c   1.000
_cell.angle_alpha   90.00
_cell.angle_beta   90.00
_cell.angle_gamma   90.00
#
_symmetry.space_group_name_H-M   'P 1'
#
loop_
_entity.id
_entity.type
_entity.pdbx_description
1 polymer ?
#
loop_
_entity_poly.entity_id
_entity_poly.type
_entity_poly.pdbx_seq_one_letter_code
_entity_poly.pdbx_strand_id
1 'polypeptide(L)'
;MPLRRDDSDEIEKSRSLIESLRNYVHDSELCLNPDHYDGKKRKIEHVAAPEFDTDAVNKSYVERTLQDTRNEIEELCGAIRNDMGKIVRALRDTQKDISNDVEKVRTNVEEISKSVSALSTKVSNEIQRGVTDLRQQLHNIATKEMLETDEIQRGVTDLRQQMNNTVTKETLEKSFKTTGRDIIVRALQDMQKDSLKVYSDMEKRVFDAITHLTRDVTVRMKNVVTNEILEHHGVSDLHTIFEKGYTPNRSTEIFYIVKTQRTNPATYLLKDYQGKPIAGGFYEHELQRVSNPDVYLVEEILRKRGNKVNVKWLGMDSSHYSWIDKMFVL
;
A
#
# COMPACT_ATOMS: atom_id res chain seq x y z
N MET A 1 -23.62 30.47 54.31
CA MET A 1 -23.31 29.05 54.08
C MET A 1 -24.23 28.23 54.97
N PRO A 2 -24.77 27.09 54.53
CA PRO A 2 -25.24 26.07 55.47
C PRO A 2 -24.04 25.55 56.29
N LEU A 3 -24.29 25.11 57.52
CA LEU A 3 -23.31 24.38 58.33
C LEU A 3 -22.93 23.06 57.64
N ARG A 4 -21.72 22.55 57.88
CA ARG A 4 -21.34 21.21 57.42
C ARG A 4 -22.09 20.16 58.25
N ARG A 5 -22.18 18.93 57.70
CA ARG A 5 -22.86 17.83 58.40
C ARG A 5 -22.16 17.50 59.71
N ASP A 6 -20.83 17.44 59.70
CA ASP A 6 -20.02 17.21 60.90
C ASP A 6 -20.27 18.28 62.00
N ASP A 7 -20.35 19.57 61.62
CA ASP A 7 -20.70 20.67 62.55
C ASP A 7 -22.09 20.44 63.18
N SER A 8 -23.04 19.94 62.38
CA SER A 8 -24.40 19.62 62.83
C SER A 8 -24.41 18.39 63.74
N ASP A 9 -23.60 17.37 63.43
CA ASP A 9 -23.54 16.11 64.18
C ASP A 9 -22.90 16.31 65.56
N GLU A 10 -21.90 17.20 65.71
CA GLU A 10 -21.38 17.59 67.03
C GLU A 10 -22.40 18.39 67.85
N ILE A 11 -23.20 19.26 67.22
CA ILE A 11 -24.30 19.98 67.88
C ILE A 11 -25.40 18.99 68.31
N GLU A 12 -25.74 18.02 67.48
CA GLU A 12 -26.73 16.98 67.78
C GLU A 12 -26.27 16.06 68.93
N LYS A 13 -24.99 15.69 68.93
CA LYS A 13 -24.34 14.92 70.00
C LYS A 13 -24.27 15.70 71.31
N SER A 14 -24.04 17.01 71.25
CA SER A 14 -24.07 17.91 72.41
C SER A 14 -25.49 18.04 73.00
N ARG A 15 -26.51 18.15 72.15
CA ARG A 15 -27.92 18.09 72.57
C ARG A 15 -28.25 16.74 73.22
N SER A 16 -27.84 15.64 72.60
CA SER A 16 -28.03 14.29 73.13
C SER A 16 -27.37 14.08 74.49
N LEU A 17 -26.18 14.66 74.72
CA LEU A 17 -25.53 14.67 76.04
C LEU A 17 -26.29 15.50 77.08
N ILE A 18 -26.78 16.69 76.72
CA ILE A 18 -27.61 17.53 77.61
C ILE A 18 -28.91 16.81 77.98
N GLU A 19 -29.55 16.13 77.02
CA GLU A 19 -30.76 15.36 77.27
C GLU A 19 -30.49 14.09 78.09
N SER A 20 -29.36 13.42 77.85
CA SER A 20 -28.89 12.30 78.69
C SER A 20 -28.61 12.73 80.13
N LEU A 21 -28.11 13.94 80.36
CA LEU A 21 -27.92 14.50 81.70
C LEU A 21 -29.26 14.88 82.37
N ARG A 22 -30.22 15.41 81.61
CA ARG A 22 -31.60 15.63 82.11
C ARG A 22 -32.26 14.31 82.52
N ASN A 23 -32.13 13.29 81.68
CA ASN A 23 -32.67 11.96 81.94
C ASN A 23 -31.96 11.31 83.14
N TYR A 24 -30.63 11.38 83.24
CA TYR A 24 -29.90 10.90 84.41
C TYR A 24 -30.36 11.57 85.73
N VAL A 25 -30.69 12.86 85.70
CA VAL A 25 -31.25 13.59 86.85
C VAL A 25 -32.71 13.20 87.15
N HIS A 26 -33.48 12.75 86.15
CA HIS A 26 -34.84 12.19 86.33
C HIS A 26 -34.83 10.74 86.84
N ASP A 27 -33.99 9.90 86.25
CA ASP A 27 -33.94 8.45 86.46
C ASP A 27 -33.17 8.07 87.74
N SER A 28 -32.24 8.94 88.19
CA SER A 28 -31.76 8.92 89.57
C SER A 28 -32.91 9.30 90.51
N GLU A 29 -33.03 8.64 91.67
CA GLU A 29 -34.19 8.75 92.59
C GLU A 29 -34.49 10.16 93.15
N LEU A 30 -33.66 11.16 92.81
CA LEU A 30 -33.90 12.58 93.05
C LEU A 30 -35.23 13.08 92.42
N CYS A 31 -35.68 12.54 91.28
CA CYS A 31 -36.79 13.10 90.49
C CYS A 31 -37.76 12.07 89.88
N LEU A 32 -38.21 11.08 90.67
CA LEU A 32 -39.10 9.95 90.31
C LEU A 32 -40.38 10.23 89.47
N ASN A 33 -40.76 11.49 89.23
CA ASN A 33 -41.75 11.90 88.24
C ASN A 33 -41.57 13.42 87.97
N PRO A 34 -41.67 13.94 86.72
CA PRO A 34 -41.43 15.37 86.45
C PRO A 34 -42.33 16.31 87.26
N ASP A 35 -43.60 15.95 87.47
CA ASP A 35 -44.54 16.73 88.29
C ASP A 35 -44.40 16.49 89.82
N HIS A 36 -43.60 15.50 90.25
CA HIS A 36 -43.38 15.22 91.68
C HIS A 36 -42.25 16.01 92.32
N TYR A 37 -41.27 16.50 91.56
CA TYR A 37 -40.21 17.37 92.10
C TYR A 37 -40.31 18.81 91.53
N ASP A 38 -41.45 19.44 91.75
CA ASP A 38 -41.53 20.89 91.67
C ASP A 38 -40.78 21.50 92.87
N GLY A 39 -39.49 21.80 92.69
CA GLY A 39 -38.63 22.43 93.71
C GLY A 39 -39.07 23.82 94.17
N LYS A 40 -40.15 24.40 93.62
CA LYS A 40 -40.80 25.61 94.14
C LYS A 40 -41.97 25.28 95.09
N LYS A 41 -42.58 24.09 94.97
CA LYS A 41 -43.67 23.59 95.83
C LYS A 41 -43.21 22.61 96.91
N ARG A 42 -42.31 21.68 96.58
CA ARG A 42 -41.67 20.75 97.52
C ARG A 42 -40.26 21.24 97.82
N LYS A 43 -40.16 22.12 98.82
CA LYS A 43 -38.86 22.49 99.39
C LYS A 43 -38.29 21.31 100.16
N ILE A 44 -36.98 21.18 100.19
CA ILE A 44 -36.31 20.29 101.15
C ILE A 44 -36.33 21.03 102.49
N GLU A 45 -37.13 20.53 103.42
CA GLU A 45 -37.31 21.10 104.76
C GLU A 45 -36.60 20.23 105.80
N HIS A 46 -36.28 20.80 106.97
CA HIS A 46 -35.46 20.15 108.01
C HIS A 46 -34.05 19.70 107.58
N VAL A 47 -33.47 20.35 106.56
CA VAL A 47 -32.04 20.22 106.25
C VAL A 47 -31.21 20.61 107.47
N ALA A 48 -30.15 19.85 107.77
CA ALA A 48 -29.23 20.18 108.84
C ALA A 48 -28.62 21.58 108.64
N ALA A 49 -28.38 22.30 109.75
CA ALA A 49 -27.62 23.55 109.67
C ALA A 49 -26.21 23.25 109.15
N PRO A 50 -25.62 24.11 108.29
CA PRO A 50 -24.25 23.92 107.82
C PRO A 50 -23.28 23.93 109.01
N GLU A 51 -22.37 22.96 109.03
CA GLU A 51 -21.27 22.83 109.99
C GLU A 51 -20.06 23.63 109.48
N PHE A 52 -19.90 23.76 108.15
CA PHE A 52 -18.83 24.50 107.50
C PHE A 52 -19.37 25.50 106.45
N ASP A 53 -18.64 26.60 106.25
CA ASP A 53 -18.99 27.60 105.22
C ASP A 53 -19.03 27.00 103.79
N THR A 54 -18.33 25.89 103.55
CA THR A 54 -18.29 25.18 102.26
C THR A 54 -19.41 24.16 102.05
N ASP A 55 -20.38 24.06 102.96
CA ASP A 55 -21.45 23.08 102.84
C ASP A 55 -22.43 23.45 101.72
N ALA A 56 -22.97 22.44 101.03
CA ALA A 56 -23.99 22.63 100.00
C ALA A 56 -25.32 23.24 100.53
N VAL A 57 -25.50 23.27 101.86
CA VAL A 57 -26.61 23.95 102.54
C VAL A 57 -26.35 25.47 102.65
N ASN A 58 -25.09 25.91 102.64
CA ASN A 58 -24.75 27.34 102.63
C ASN A 58 -25.01 27.94 101.24
N LYS A 59 -26.19 28.55 101.08
CA LYS A 59 -26.61 29.24 99.85
C LYS A 59 -25.54 30.21 99.33
N SER A 60 -24.86 30.96 100.20
CA SER A 60 -23.88 31.97 99.77
C SER A 60 -22.60 31.35 99.18
N TYR A 61 -22.26 30.13 99.57
CA TYR A 61 -21.13 29.38 99.01
C TYR A 61 -21.49 28.78 97.65
N VAL A 62 -22.67 28.16 97.55
CA VAL A 62 -23.18 27.58 96.30
C VAL A 62 -23.39 28.65 95.23
N GLU A 63 -24.02 29.79 95.57
CA GLU A 63 -24.21 30.90 94.63
C GLU A 63 -22.87 31.52 94.17
N ARG A 64 -21.86 31.58 95.04
CA ARG A 64 -20.53 32.07 94.68
C ARG A 64 -19.82 31.10 93.74
N THR A 65 -19.70 29.84 94.10
CA THR A 65 -19.03 28.81 93.27
C THR A 65 -19.69 28.61 91.91
N LEU A 66 -21.02 28.71 91.81
CA LEU A 66 -21.74 28.72 90.52
C LEU A 66 -21.47 29.97 89.69
N GLN A 67 -21.25 31.14 90.32
CA GLN A 67 -20.90 32.37 89.59
C GLN A 67 -19.43 32.36 89.16
N ASP A 68 -18.51 31.88 90.00
CA ASP A 68 -17.07 31.81 89.70
C ASP A 68 -16.81 30.82 88.54
N THR A 69 -17.33 29.59 88.63
CA THR A 69 -17.24 28.61 87.53
C THR A 69 -17.93 29.09 86.25
N ARG A 70 -19.01 29.87 86.36
CA ARG A 70 -19.62 30.53 85.20
C ARG A 70 -18.70 31.59 84.58
N ASN A 71 -18.02 32.40 85.39
CA ASN A 71 -17.07 33.41 84.90
C ASN A 71 -15.91 32.74 84.15
N GLU A 72 -15.36 31.65 84.68
CA GLU A 72 -14.32 30.84 84.04
C GLU A 72 -14.78 30.30 82.67
N ILE A 73 -16.01 29.77 82.60
CA ILE A 73 -16.61 29.28 81.34
C ILE A 73 -16.80 30.43 80.33
N GLU A 74 -17.26 31.60 80.76
CA GLU A 74 -17.45 32.76 79.89
C GLU A 74 -16.09 33.31 79.37
N GLU A 75 -15.03 33.29 80.19
CA GLU A 75 -13.66 33.64 79.77
C GLU A 75 -13.09 32.64 78.76
N LEU A 76 -13.17 31.33 79.05
CA LEU A 76 -12.71 30.26 78.14
C LEU A 76 -13.45 30.32 76.79
N CYS A 77 -14.77 30.53 76.81
CA CYS A 77 -15.56 30.73 75.60
C CYS A 77 -15.17 32.01 74.84
N GLY A 78 -14.73 33.06 75.53
CA GLY A 78 -14.16 34.27 74.94
C GLY A 78 -12.83 34.01 74.23
N ALA A 79 -11.91 33.29 74.89
CA ALA A 79 -10.63 32.90 74.32
C ALA A 79 -10.78 32.02 73.07
N ILE A 80 -11.58 30.95 73.15
CA ILE A 80 -11.88 30.05 72.03
C ILE A 80 -12.48 30.83 70.84
N ARG A 81 -13.41 31.76 71.10
CA ARG A 81 -14.01 32.61 70.05
C ARG A 81 -12.99 33.54 69.38
N ASN A 82 -12.05 34.09 70.15
CA ASN A 82 -10.96 34.92 69.62
C ASN A 82 -10.03 34.09 68.71
N ASP A 83 -9.59 32.92 69.16
CA ASP A 83 -8.67 32.07 68.41
C ASP A 83 -9.31 31.45 67.17
N MET A 84 -10.56 30.99 67.26
CA MET A 84 -11.36 30.63 66.08
C MET A 84 -11.45 31.82 65.11
N GLY A 85 -11.66 33.04 65.62
CA GLY A 85 -11.65 34.28 64.85
C GLY A 85 -10.29 34.65 64.23
N LYS A 86 -9.16 34.20 64.78
CA LYS A 86 -7.83 34.31 64.15
C LYS A 86 -7.68 33.27 63.03
N ILE A 87 -8.02 32.01 63.31
CA ILE A 87 -7.94 30.89 62.35
C ILE A 87 -8.81 31.16 61.11
N VAL A 88 -10.06 31.60 61.29
CA VAL A 88 -10.99 31.92 60.18
C VAL A 88 -10.50 33.10 59.33
N ARG A 89 -9.74 34.04 59.89
CA ARG A 89 -9.06 35.09 59.11
C ARG A 89 -7.90 34.52 58.30
N ALA A 90 -6.96 33.84 58.94
CA ALA A 90 -5.80 33.24 58.27
C ALA A 90 -6.19 32.27 57.13
N LEU A 91 -7.22 31.44 57.33
CA LEU A 91 -7.78 30.56 56.29
C LEU A 91 -8.39 31.35 55.12
N ARG A 92 -9.07 32.47 55.39
CA ARG A 92 -9.65 33.35 54.36
C ARG A 92 -8.57 34.05 53.54
N ASP A 93 -7.52 34.52 54.19
CA ASP A 93 -6.40 35.20 53.53
C ASP A 93 -5.61 34.20 52.67
N THR A 94 -5.33 33.00 53.19
CA THR A 94 -4.75 31.88 52.42
C THR A 94 -5.62 31.48 51.23
N GLN A 95 -6.95 31.40 51.41
CA GLN A 95 -7.89 31.11 50.32
C GLN A 95 -7.87 32.19 49.23
N LYS A 96 -7.75 33.46 49.62
CA LYS A 96 -7.64 34.61 48.70
C LYS A 96 -6.35 34.53 47.89
N ASP A 97 -5.22 34.22 48.52
CA ASP A 97 -3.92 34.13 47.85
C ASP A 97 -3.87 32.93 46.89
N ILE A 98 -4.38 31.77 47.29
CA ILE A 98 -4.59 30.62 46.39
C ILE A 98 -5.48 31.02 45.19
N SER A 99 -6.56 31.76 45.42
CA SER A 99 -7.42 32.25 44.33
C SER A 99 -6.66 33.17 43.37
N ASN A 100 -5.83 34.09 43.89
CA ASN A 100 -5.02 34.99 43.06
C ASN A 100 -4.03 34.21 42.18
N ASP A 101 -3.38 33.18 42.73
CA ASP A 101 -2.42 32.36 41.99
C ASP A 101 -3.09 31.44 40.98
N VAL A 102 -4.29 30.91 41.27
CA VAL A 102 -5.11 30.18 40.29
C VAL A 102 -5.51 31.06 39.10
N GLU A 103 -5.83 32.34 39.32
CA GLU A 103 -6.11 33.28 38.21
C GLU A 103 -4.84 33.57 37.37
N LYS A 104 -3.67 33.75 38.00
CA LYS A 104 -2.39 33.90 37.27
C LYS A 104 -2.10 32.68 36.40
N VAL A 105 -2.25 31.46 36.96
CA VAL A 105 -2.04 30.21 36.23
C VAL A 105 -3.03 30.08 35.07
N ARG A 106 -4.30 30.46 35.24
CA ARG A 106 -5.29 30.45 34.15
C ARG A 106 -4.90 31.35 32.99
N THR A 107 -4.51 32.59 33.26
CA THR A 107 -4.05 33.55 32.24
C THR A 107 -2.85 33.00 31.47
N ASN A 108 -1.83 32.49 32.18
CA ASN A 108 -0.63 31.91 31.56
C ASN A 108 -0.98 30.70 30.66
N VAL A 109 -1.90 29.83 31.10
CA VAL A 109 -2.38 28.69 30.29
C VAL A 109 -3.12 29.16 29.03
N GLU A 110 -3.89 30.25 29.11
CA GLU A 110 -4.58 30.82 27.95
C GLU A 110 -3.61 31.43 26.92
N GLU A 111 -2.56 32.12 27.37
CA GLU A 111 -1.49 32.65 26.52
C GLU A 111 -0.66 31.53 25.85
N ILE A 112 -0.34 30.47 26.59
CA ILE A 112 0.31 29.27 26.04
C ILE A 112 -0.60 28.61 24.99
N SER A 113 -1.90 28.46 25.28
CA SER A 113 -2.88 27.88 24.35
C SER A 113 -3.00 28.66 23.03
N LYS A 114 -3.04 30.00 23.10
CA LYS A 114 -2.99 30.89 21.92
C LYS A 114 -1.70 30.69 21.13
N SER A 115 -0.56 30.63 21.81
CA SER A 115 0.77 30.46 21.21
C SER A 115 0.92 29.10 20.51
N VAL A 116 0.47 28.01 21.14
CA VAL A 116 0.46 26.66 20.57
C VAL A 116 -0.47 26.59 19.35
N SER A 117 -1.63 27.24 19.40
CA SER A 117 -2.57 27.31 18.26
C SER A 117 -1.97 28.02 17.05
N ALA A 118 -1.26 29.13 17.27
CA ALA A 118 -0.55 29.88 16.23
C ALA A 118 0.62 29.07 15.63
N LEU A 119 1.41 28.38 16.47
CA LEU A 119 2.50 27.52 16.02
C LEU A 119 2.00 26.32 15.21
N SER A 120 0.94 25.64 15.68
CA SER A 120 0.28 24.55 14.96
C SER A 120 -0.19 24.99 13.56
N THR A 121 -0.83 26.15 13.48
CA THR A 121 -1.25 26.76 12.21
C THR A 121 -0.06 27.05 11.30
N LYS A 122 1.03 27.63 11.82
CA LYS A 122 2.24 27.93 11.03
C LYS A 122 2.89 26.65 10.49
N VAL A 123 3.09 25.64 11.34
CA VAL A 123 3.70 24.36 10.96
C VAL A 123 2.86 23.64 9.90
N SER A 124 1.53 23.62 10.06
CA SER A 124 0.62 23.06 9.06
C SER A 124 0.79 23.75 7.69
N ASN A 125 0.76 25.09 7.66
CA ASN A 125 0.92 25.86 6.43
C ASN A 125 2.29 25.66 5.77
N GLU A 126 3.37 25.57 6.56
CA GLU A 126 4.74 25.32 6.08
C GLU A 126 4.86 23.92 5.44
N ILE A 127 4.27 22.89 6.06
CA ILE A 127 4.22 21.53 5.53
C ILE A 127 3.40 21.47 4.24
N GLN A 128 2.21 22.08 4.21
CA GLN A 128 1.37 22.10 3.00
C GLN A 128 2.05 22.82 1.83
N ARG A 129 2.79 23.90 2.10
CA ARG A 129 3.62 24.60 1.11
C ARG A 129 4.71 23.68 0.55
N GLY A 130 5.51 23.04 1.42
CA GLY A 130 6.56 22.11 1.00
C GLY A 130 6.04 20.90 0.21
N VAL A 131 4.90 20.32 0.61
CA VAL A 131 4.23 19.23 -0.12
C VAL A 131 3.72 19.69 -1.49
N THR A 132 3.28 20.95 -1.62
CA THR A 132 2.82 21.53 -2.89
C THR A 132 3.99 21.78 -3.84
N ASP A 133 5.09 22.38 -3.36
CA ASP A 133 6.31 22.59 -4.14
C ASP A 133 6.89 21.26 -4.66
N LEU A 134 7.00 20.25 -3.80
CA LEU A 134 7.49 18.92 -4.18
C LEU A 134 6.56 18.22 -5.20
N ARG A 135 5.24 18.38 -5.06
CA ARG A 135 4.27 17.86 -6.03
C ARG A 135 4.43 18.52 -7.41
N GLN A 136 4.66 19.84 -7.44
CA GLN A 136 4.90 20.56 -8.69
C GLN A 136 6.24 20.16 -9.33
N GLN A 137 7.30 20.01 -8.54
CA GLN A 137 8.60 19.52 -9.03
C GLN A 137 8.48 18.12 -9.66
N LEU A 138 7.80 17.19 -8.98
CA LEU A 138 7.55 15.84 -9.51
C LEU A 138 6.73 15.87 -10.82
N HIS A 139 5.70 16.72 -10.90
CA HIS A 139 4.92 16.88 -12.13
C HIS A 139 5.76 17.45 -13.29
N ASN A 140 6.62 18.42 -13.02
CA ASN A 140 7.53 19.00 -14.02
C ASN A 140 8.55 17.96 -14.52
N ILE A 141 9.10 17.13 -13.63
CA ILE A 141 10.03 16.03 -13.98
C ILE A 141 9.33 14.99 -14.86
N ALA A 142 8.17 14.47 -14.42
CA ALA A 142 7.41 13.49 -15.20
C ALA A 142 6.98 14.02 -16.58
N THR A 143 6.67 15.32 -16.68
CA THR A 143 6.36 15.97 -17.98
C THR A 143 7.59 16.02 -18.89
N LYS A 144 8.78 16.30 -18.34
CA LYS A 144 10.04 16.27 -19.10
C LYS A 144 10.39 14.86 -19.57
N GLU A 145 10.29 13.85 -18.69
CA GLU A 145 10.53 12.45 -19.03
C GLU A 145 9.58 11.98 -20.15
N MET A 146 8.29 12.33 -20.07
CA MET A 146 7.30 12.05 -21.11
C MET A 146 7.69 12.64 -22.47
N LEU A 147 8.08 13.92 -22.51
CA LEU A 147 8.54 14.58 -23.74
C LEU A 147 9.79 13.91 -24.33
N GLU A 148 10.77 13.55 -23.49
CA GLU A 148 11.97 12.82 -23.93
C GLU A 148 11.62 11.43 -24.50
N THR A 149 10.64 10.73 -23.92
CA THR A 149 10.15 9.47 -24.50
C THR A 149 9.42 9.66 -25.83
N ASP A 150 8.63 10.73 -26.01
CA ASP A 150 7.94 11.03 -27.27
C ASP A 150 8.92 11.37 -28.41
N GLU A 151 10.04 12.02 -28.10
CA GLU A 151 11.09 12.29 -29.10
C GLU A 151 11.84 11.02 -29.51
N ILE A 152 12.16 10.14 -28.55
CA ILE A 152 12.75 8.81 -28.84
C ILE A 152 11.79 7.95 -29.68
N GLN A 153 10.51 7.92 -29.31
CA GLN A 153 9.45 7.19 -30.02
C GLN A 153 9.32 7.65 -31.48
N ARG A 154 9.42 8.96 -31.71
CA ARG A 154 9.42 9.59 -33.04
C ARG A 154 10.66 9.20 -33.84
N GLY A 155 11.86 9.36 -33.27
CA GLY A 155 13.11 8.99 -33.93
C GLY A 155 13.20 7.51 -34.29
N VAL A 156 12.70 6.61 -33.44
CA VAL A 156 12.58 5.17 -33.75
C VAL A 156 11.61 4.90 -34.91
N THR A 157 10.54 5.68 -35.02
CA THR A 157 9.56 5.59 -36.11
C THR A 157 10.16 6.08 -37.42
N ASP A 158 10.84 7.22 -37.41
CA ASP A 158 11.50 7.81 -38.58
C ASP A 158 12.64 6.90 -39.10
N LEU A 159 13.49 6.38 -38.20
CA LEU A 159 14.54 5.41 -38.56
C LEU A 159 13.96 4.11 -39.12
N ARG A 160 12.84 3.61 -38.59
CA ARG A 160 12.14 2.44 -39.14
C ARG A 160 11.64 2.72 -40.56
N GLN A 161 11.07 3.91 -40.81
CA GLN A 161 10.60 4.28 -42.15
C GLN A 161 11.77 4.48 -43.12
N GLN A 162 12.88 5.10 -42.69
CA GLN A 162 14.09 5.24 -43.49
C GLN A 162 14.67 3.87 -43.87
N MET A 163 14.79 2.95 -42.90
CA MET A 163 15.28 1.59 -43.14
C MET A 163 14.41 0.85 -44.17
N ASN A 164 13.08 0.95 -44.06
CA ASN A 164 12.14 0.36 -45.03
C ASN A 164 12.29 0.97 -46.44
N ASN A 165 12.58 2.28 -46.53
CA ASN A 165 12.76 3.01 -47.78
C ASN A 165 14.14 2.79 -48.44
N THR A 166 15.20 2.55 -47.66
CA THR A 166 16.56 2.32 -48.17
C THR A 166 16.82 0.82 -48.43
N VAL A 167 16.37 -0.06 -47.54
CA VAL A 167 16.48 -1.52 -47.69
C VAL A 167 15.17 -2.08 -48.25
N THR A 168 14.69 -1.50 -49.36
CA THR A 168 13.53 -2.06 -50.05
C THR A 168 13.83 -3.47 -50.54
N LYS A 169 12.83 -4.36 -50.43
CA LYS A 169 12.90 -5.71 -51.01
C LYS A 169 13.34 -5.66 -52.47
N GLU A 170 12.85 -4.69 -53.24
CA GLU A 170 13.22 -4.46 -54.64
C GLU A 170 14.71 -4.15 -54.86
N THR A 171 15.37 -3.44 -53.95
CA THR A 171 16.81 -3.11 -54.10
C THR A 171 17.67 -4.34 -53.89
N LEU A 172 17.38 -5.13 -52.84
CA LEU A 172 18.01 -6.43 -52.63
C LEU A 172 17.71 -7.38 -53.79
N GLU A 173 16.44 -7.50 -54.18
CA GLU A 173 15.99 -8.39 -55.26
C GLU A 173 16.57 -7.98 -56.63
N LYS A 174 16.80 -6.69 -56.90
CA LYS A 174 17.60 -6.22 -58.04
C LYS A 174 19.06 -6.67 -57.92
N SER A 175 19.74 -6.42 -56.80
CA SER A 175 21.16 -6.79 -56.64
C SER A 175 21.41 -8.30 -56.77
N PHE A 176 20.50 -9.15 -56.28
CA PHE A 176 20.57 -10.59 -56.52
C PHE A 176 20.29 -10.95 -58.00
N LYS A 177 19.33 -10.29 -58.66
CA LYS A 177 18.99 -10.54 -60.08
C LYS A 177 20.01 -9.97 -61.09
N THR A 178 20.84 -8.99 -60.71
CA THR A 178 21.89 -8.43 -61.57
C THR A 178 23.27 -8.95 -61.17
N THR A 179 23.80 -8.58 -60.01
CA THR A 179 25.17 -8.92 -59.59
C THR A 179 25.40 -10.43 -59.49
N GLY A 180 24.43 -11.17 -58.93
CA GLY A 180 24.51 -12.65 -58.90
C GLY A 180 24.51 -13.26 -60.30
N ARG A 181 23.74 -12.68 -61.23
CA ARG A 181 23.63 -13.13 -62.62
C ARG A 181 24.89 -12.82 -63.43
N ASP A 182 25.47 -11.64 -63.26
CA ASP A 182 26.72 -11.20 -63.91
C ASP A 182 27.95 -12.02 -63.47
N ILE A 183 27.95 -12.53 -62.24
CA ILE A 183 28.99 -13.44 -61.74
C ILE A 183 28.85 -14.81 -62.41
N ILE A 184 27.63 -15.35 -62.48
CA ILE A 184 27.34 -16.63 -63.14
C ILE A 184 27.64 -16.55 -64.64
N VAL A 185 27.22 -15.48 -65.32
CA VAL A 185 27.48 -15.28 -66.76
C VAL A 185 28.97 -15.17 -67.05
N ARG A 186 29.78 -14.48 -66.22
CA ARG A 186 31.23 -14.46 -66.38
C ARG A 186 31.85 -15.85 -66.24
N ALA A 187 31.49 -16.59 -65.19
CA ALA A 187 32.00 -17.94 -64.98
C ALA A 187 31.69 -18.87 -66.17
N LEU A 188 30.47 -18.78 -66.72
CA LEU A 188 30.08 -19.52 -67.93
C LEU A 188 30.85 -19.07 -69.17
N GLN A 189 31.08 -17.76 -69.36
CA GLN A 189 31.87 -17.22 -70.47
C GLN A 189 33.34 -17.64 -70.41
N ASP A 190 33.97 -17.62 -69.23
CA ASP A 190 35.34 -18.09 -69.04
C ASP A 190 35.45 -19.61 -69.27
N MET A 191 34.50 -20.41 -68.76
CA MET A 191 34.42 -21.85 -69.07
C MET A 191 34.25 -22.12 -70.57
N GLN A 192 33.40 -21.35 -71.25
CA GLN A 192 33.17 -21.49 -72.70
C GLN A 192 34.41 -21.09 -73.52
N LYS A 193 35.13 -20.05 -73.07
CA LYS A 193 36.39 -19.58 -73.67
C LYS A 193 37.52 -20.59 -73.50
N ASP A 194 37.66 -21.22 -72.34
CA ASP A 194 38.63 -22.29 -72.13
C ASP A 194 38.28 -23.54 -72.97
N SER A 195 36.99 -23.88 -73.09
CA SER A 195 36.53 -24.94 -73.99
C SER A 195 36.84 -24.63 -75.46
N LEU A 196 36.51 -23.42 -75.95
CA LEU A 196 36.85 -22.95 -77.29
C LEU A 196 38.36 -22.98 -77.55
N LYS A 197 39.17 -22.62 -76.56
CA LYS A 197 40.63 -22.71 -76.66
C LYS A 197 41.08 -24.16 -76.86
N VAL A 198 40.58 -25.10 -76.06
CA VAL A 198 40.87 -26.55 -76.20
C VAL A 198 40.47 -27.06 -77.59
N TYR A 199 39.32 -26.62 -78.12
CA TYR A 199 38.95 -26.93 -79.51
C TYR A 199 39.94 -26.34 -80.51
N SER A 200 40.32 -25.06 -80.42
CA SER A 200 41.28 -24.45 -81.35
C SER A 200 42.69 -25.05 -81.28
N ASP A 201 43.15 -25.45 -80.09
CA ASP A 201 44.41 -26.15 -79.89
C ASP A 201 44.34 -27.58 -80.45
N MET A 202 43.17 -28.24 -80.41
CA MET A 202 42.91 -29.53 -81.05
C MET A 202 42.83 -29.41 -82.59
N GLU A 203 42.06 -28.46 -83.12
CA GLU A 203 41.97 -28.16 -84.55
C GLU A 203 43.35 -27.84 -85.13
N LYS A 204 44.14 -27.00 -84.45
CA LYS A 204 45.52 -26.71 -84.87
C LYS A 204 46.38 -27.96 -84.89
N ARG A 205 46.33 -28.81 -83.85
CA ARG A 205 47.09 -30.08 -83.84
C ARG A 205 46.65 -31.05 -84.94
N VAL A 206 45.36 -31.08 -85.25
CA VAL A 206 44.80 -31.84 -86.37
C VAL A 206 45.24 -31.24 -87.72
N PHE A 207 45.28 -29.91 -87.87
CA PHE A 207 45.76 -29.22 -89.07
C PHE A 207 47.27 -29.38 -89.28
N ASP A 208 48.07 -29.31 -88.22
CA ASP A 208 49.52 -29.56 -88.25
C ASP A 208 49.80 -31.03 -88.62
N ALA A 209 49.01 -31.98 -88.09
CA ALA A 209 49.09 -33.40 -88.47
C ALA A 209 48.60 -33.66 -89.91
N ILE A 210 47.49 -33.05 -90.33
CA ILE A 210 46.97 -33.12 -91.70
C ILE A 210 47.98 -32.50 -92.67
N THR A 211 48.57 -31.33 -92.41
CA THR A 211 49.54 -30.72 -93.32
C THR A 211 50.87 -31.49 -93.39
N HIS A 212 51.27 -32.18 -92.31
CA HIS A 212 52.33 -33.19 -92.38
C HIS A 212 51.94 -34.37 -93.27
N LEU A 213 50.77 -34.97 -93.05
CA LEU A 213 50.23 -36.05 -93.88
C LEU A 213 50.03 -35.61 -95.33
N THR A 214 49.61 -34.38 -95.60
CA THR A 214 49.41 -33.82 -96.94
C THR A 214 50.74 -33.52 -97.60
N ARG A 215 51.81 -33.11 -96.89
CA ARG A 215 53.16 -33.09 -97.49
C ARG A 215 53.60 -34.49 -97.91
N ASP A 216 53.50 -35.44 -96.99
CA ASP A 216 53.92 -36.83 -97.16
C ASP A 216 53.06 -37.56 -98.23
N VAL A 217 51.78 -37.18 -98.35
CA VAL A 217 50.84 -37.63 -99.37
C VAL A 217 51.03 -36.86 -100.68
N THR A 218 51.34 -35.57 -100.74
CA THR A 218 51.65 -34.88 -102.02
C THR A 218 52.91 -35.43 -102.67
N VAL A 219 53.89 -35.90 -101.88
CA VAL A 219 55.03 -36.68 -102.39
C VAL A 219 54.61 -38.02 -103.02
N ARG A 220 53.53 -38.65 -102.54
CA ARG A 220 52.99 -39.92 -103.06
C ARG A 220 51.84 -39.76 -104.08
N MET A 221 51.15 -38.63 -104.06
CA MET A 221 50.00 -38.26 -104.90
C MET A 221 50.41 -37.24 -105.96
N LYS A 222 51.43 -37.64 -106.73
CA LYS A 222 51.48 -37.33 -108.17
C LYS A 222 50.43 -38.16 -108.96
N ASN A 223 49.39 -38.65 -108.26
CA ASN A 223 48.39 -39.64 -108.62
C ASN A 223 47.06 -39.32 -107.89
N VAL A 224 45.97 -39.11 -108.64
CA VAL A 224 44.54 -39.30 -108.24
C VAL A 224 43.88 -38.37 -107.18
N VAL A 225 43.43 -37.18 -107.63
CA VAL A 225 42.00 -36.78 -107.83
C VAL A 225 40.96 -36.81 -106.64
N THR A 226 40.67 -35.62 -106.08
CA THR A 226 39.38 -34.91 -105.74
C THR A 226 38.27 -35.37 -104.72
N ASN A 227 37.76 -34.37 -103.96
CA ASN A 227 36.34 -34.03 -103.56
C ASN A 227 35.74 -34.24 -102.12
N GLU A 228 35.20 -33.12 -101.55
CA GLU A 228 33.92 -32.89 -100.79
C GLU A 228 33.62 -33.44 -99.34
N ILE A 229 32.65 -32.96 -98.51
CA ILE A 229 32.09 -31.59 -98.13
C ILE A 229 31.04 -31.64 -96.94
N LEU A 230 30.75 -30.51 -96.22
CA LEU A 230 29.57 -30.17 -95.31
C LEU A 230 29.31 -30.98 -93.99
N GLU A 231 28.51 -30.61 -92.95
CA GLU A 231 28.22 -29.33 -92.19
C GLU A 231 27.31 -29.50 -90.88
N HIS A 232 27.23 -28.48 -89.98
CA HIS A 232 26.06 -28.00 -89.12
C HIS A 232 25.64 -28.43 -87.64
N HIS A 233 24.97 -27.47 -86.93
CA HIS A 233 24.57 -27.22 -85.48
C HIS A 233 23.47 -28.10 -84.78
N GLY A 234 23.02 -27.99 -83.48
CA GLY A 234 23.41 -27.24 -82.23
C GLY A 234 22.28 -26.99 -81.12
N VAL A 235 22.65 -26.47 -79.91
CA VAL A 235 21.93 -25.64 -78.84
C VAL A 235 20.90 -26.13 -77.74
N SER A 236 21.09 -25.70 -76.44
CA SER A 236 20.14 -25.26 -75.32
C SER A 236 19.02 -26.14 -74.66
N ASP A 237 18.42 -25.93 -73.44
CA ASP A 237 18.74 -25.25 -72.12
C ASP A 237 17.72 -25.50 -70.93
N LEU A 238 18.19 -25.52 -69.66
CA LEU A 238 17.58 -25.13 -68.32
C LEU A 238 16.19 -25.74 -67.84
N HIS A 239 15.52 -25.50 -66.66
CA HIS A 239 15.69 -24.70 -65.40
C HIS A 239 14.94 -25.29 -64.12
N THR A 240 14.77 -24.54 -62.99
CA THR A 240 14.16 -24.94 -61.66
C THR A 240 12.90 -24.10 -61.22
N ILE A 241 12.19 -24.36 -60.08
CA ILE A 241 12.26 -23.68 -58.73
C ILE A 241 11.16 -24.21 -57.73
N PHE A 242 11.21 -23.90 -56.41
CA PHE A 242 10.33 -24.30 -55.28
C PHE A 242 9.74 -23.09 -54.47
N GLU A 243 8.75 -23.29 -53.58
CA GLU A 243 8.26 -22.29 -52.58
C GLU A 243 7.94 -22.87 -51.16
N LYS A 244 7.73 -22.00 -50.14
CA LYS A 244 7.49 -22.34 -48.71
C LYS A 244 6.80 -21.21 -47.92
N GLY A 245 6.02 -21.52 -46.86
CA GLY A 245 5.28 -20.54 -46.03
C GLY A 245 5.40 -20.70 -44.50
N TYR A 246 4.81 -19.78 -43.73
CA TYR A 246 4.91 -19.64 -42.25
C TYR A 246 3.55 -19.29 -41.59
N THR A 247 3.37 -19.58 -40.30
CA THR A 247 2.20 -19.20 -39.47
C THR A 247 2.62 -18.58 -38.11
N PRO A 248 1.78 -17.73 -37.47
CA PRO A 248 2.09 -17.09 -36.19
C PRO A 248 1.47 -17.81 -34.97
N ASN A 249 2.17 -17.79 -33.83
CA ASN A 249 1.71 -18.38 -32.57
C ASN A 249 1.05 -17.35 -31.63
N ARG A 250 -0.04 -17.75 -30.96
CA ARG A 250 -0.57 -17.19 -29.70
C ARG A 250 -1.12 -18.35 -28.85
N SER A 251 -1.02 -18.27 -27.53
CA SER A 251 -1.61 -19.26 -26.61
C SER A 251 -3.10 -18.99 -26.35
N THR A 252 -3.84 -20.03 -25.96
CA THR A 252 -5.30 -20.02 -25.73
C THR A 252 -5.68 -20.17 -24.26
N GLU A 253 -4.72 -19.99 -23.35
CA GLU A 253 -4.88 -20.24 -21.91
C GLU A 253 -5.56 -19.06 -21.18
N ILE A 254 -6.40 -19.38 -20.19
CA ILE A 254 -7.19 -18.40 -19.42
C ILE A 254 -6.53 -18.18 -18.05
N PHE A 255 -6.22 -16.92 -17.74
CA PHE A 255 -5.63 -16.50 -16.47
C PHE A 255 -6.52 -15.53 -15.70
N TYR A 256 -6.43 -15.55 -14.38
CA TYR A 256 -7.20 -14.69 -13.48
C TYR A 256 -6.32 -13.60 -12.87
N ILE A 257 -6.78 -12.35 -12.89
CA ILE A 257 -6.10 -11.24 -12.21
C ILE A 257 -6.24 -11.43 -10.69
N VAL A 258 -5.11 -11.49 -10.00
CA VAL A 258 -5.02 -11.59 -8.53
C VAL A 258 -4.98 -10.20 -7.90
N LYS A 259 -4.18 -9.30 -8.48
CA LYS A 259 -3.87 -8.00 -7.89
C LYS A 259 -3.36 -7.04 -8.96
N THR A 260 -3.98 -5.87 -9.06
CA THR A 260 -3.39 -4.72 -9.77
C THR A 260 -2.30 -4.09 -8.91
N GLN A 261 -1.11 -3.89 -9.46
CA GLN A 261 -0.04 -3.11 -8.86
C GLN A 261 -0.15 -1.65 -9.30
N ARG A 262 0.05 -0.72 -8.38
CA ARG A 262 0.06 0.73 -8.66
C ARG A 262 1.43 1.19 -9.16
N THR A 263 1.94 0.51 -10.18
CA THR A 263 3.07 0.95 -11.01
C THR A 263 2.59 1.97 -12.04
N ASN A 264 3.53 2.64 -12.73
CA ASN A 264 3.23 3.44 -13.91
C ASN A 264 4.08 2.93 -15.10
N PRO A 265 3.48 2.29 -16.14
CA PRO A 265 2.07 1.93 -16.27
C PRO A 265 1.61 0.91 -15.22
N ALA A 266 0.29 0.77 -15.03
CA ALA A 266 -0.27 -0.23 -14.12
C ALA A 266 0.02 -1.66 -14.63
N THR A 267 0.38 -2.56 -13.71
CA THR A 267 0.67 -3.97 -14.02
C THR A 267 -0.23 -4.91 -13.22
N TYR A 268 -0.53 -6.07 -13.78
CA TYR A 268 -1.44 -7.07 -13.20
C TYR A 268 -0.68 -8.34 -12.86
N LEU A 269 -0.82 -8.81 -11.62
CA LEU A 269 -0.38 -10.15 -11.22
C LEU A 269 -1.47 -11.16 -11.58
N LEU A 270 -1.08 -12.24 -12.27
CA LEU A 270 -1.97 -13.29 -12.73
C LEU A 270 -1.82 -14.57 -11.92
N LYS A 271 -2.84 -15.43 -11.95
CA LYS A 271 -2.79 -16.83 -11.54
C LYS A 271 -3.46 -17.71 -12.60
N ASP A 272 -3.07 -18.98 -12.64
CA ASP A 272 -3.81 -20.00 -13.40
C ASP A 272 -5.13 -20.37 -12.70
N TYR A 273 -5.90 -21.28 -13.33
CA TYR A 273 -7.15 -21.81 -12.78
C TYR A 273 -6.95 -22.73 -11.55
N GLN A 274 -5.74 -23.30 -11.35
CA GLN A 274 -5.40 -24.08 -10.15
C GLN A 274 -5.13 -23.18 -8.93
N GLY A 275 -4.95 -21.88 -9.16
CA GLY A 275 -4.69 -20.88 -8.13
C GLY A 275 -3.23 -20.49 -7.97
N LYS A 276 -2.33 -21.05 -8.78
CA LYS A 276 -0.88 -20.83 -8.72
C LYS A 276 -0.52 -19.51 -9.41
N PRO A 277 0.32 -18.66 -8.79
CA PRO A 277 0.70 -17.37 -9.38
C PRO A 277 1.59 -17.57 -10.60
N ILE A 278 1.33 -16.78 -11.65
CA ILE A 278 2.22 -16.67 -12.82
C ILE A 278 3.35 -15.69 -12.46
N ALA A 279 4.59 -16.03 -12.85
CA ALA A 279 5.75 -15.19 -12.60
C ALA A 279 5.78 -14.02 -13.60
N GLY A 280 5.58 -12.79 -13.09
CA GLY A 280 5.60 -11.56 -13.89
C GLY A 280 4.48 -10.60 -13.49
N GLY A 281 4.59 -9.35 -13.91
CA GLY A 281 3.51 -8.37 -13.89
C GLY A 281 3.22 -7.92 -15.31
N PHE A 282 2.00 -8.13 -15.78
CA PHE A 282 1.60 -7.96 -17.17
C PHE A 282 0.90 -6.60 -17.38
N TYR A 283 1.05 -6.00 -18.55
CA TYR A 283 0.36 -4.76 -18.93
C TYR A 283 -0.99 -5.02 -19.58
N GLU A 284 -1.91 -4.05 -19.50
CA GLU A 284 -3.28 -4.20 -20.05
C GLU A 284 -3.31 -4.57 -21.54
N HIS A 285 -2.37 -4.05 -22.34
CA HIS A 285 -2.28 -4.34 -23.78
C HIS A 285 -1.76 -5.75 -24.12
N GLU A 286 -1.20 -6.48 -23.14
CA GLU A 286 -0.80 -7.89 -23.27
C GLU A 286 -1.97 -8.85 -22.94
N LEU A 287 -3.04 -8.33 -22.34
CA LEU A 287 -4.16 -9.13 -21.82
C LEU A 287 -5.40 -9.00 -22.72
N GLN A 288 -5.82 -10.11 -23.33
CA GLN A 288 -7.10 -10.15 -24.04
C GLN A 288 -8.22 -10.57 -23.08
N ARG A 289 -9.19 -9.67 -22.86
CA ARG A 289 -10.36 -9.95 -22.00
C ARG A 289 -11.22 -11.06 -22.61
N VAL A 290 -11.35 -12.17 -21.89
CA VAL A 290 -12.22 -13.29 -22.25
C VAL A 290 -13.69 -12.93 -22.01
N SER A 291 -14.56 -13.16 -23.00
CA SER A 291 -16.00 -12.86 -22.90
C SER A 291 -16.76 -13.88 -22.03
N ASN A 292 -16.40 -15.16 -22.14
CA ASN A 292 -17.08 -16.29 -21.50
C ASN A 292 -16.09 -17.04 -20.60
N PRO A 293 -15.89 -16.65 -19.32
CA PRO A 293 -14.85 -17.22 -18.46
C PRO A 293 -15.11 -18.67 -18.03
N ASP A 294 -16.36 -19.12 -18.10
CA ASP A 294 -16.79 -20.47 -17.68
C ASP A 294 -16.79 -21.50 -18.83
N VAL A 295 -16.37 -21.11 -20.04
CA VAL A 295 -16.40 -21.95 -21.25
C VAL A 295 -14.99 -22.26 -21.73
N TYR A 296 -14.56 -23.51 -21.54
CA TYR A 296 -13.26 -24.01 -21.97
C TYR A 296 -13.36 -24.75 -23.30
N LEU A 297 -12.46 -24.45 -24.24
CA LEU A 297 -12.43 -25.10 -25.56
C LEU A 297 -11.79 -26.49 -25.47
N VAL A 298 -12.41 -27.46 -26.13
CA VAL A 298 -11.90 -28.82 -26.30
C VAL A 298 -11.04 -28.87 -27.57
N GLU A 299 -9.83 -29.43 -27.46
CA GLU A 299 -8.99 -29.76 -28.62
C GLU A 299 -9.32 -31.18 -29.13
N GLU A 300 -9.43 -32.14 -28.21
CA GLU A 300 -9.64 -33.55 -28.56
C GLU A 300 -10.38 -34.32 -27.45
N ILE A 301 -11.29 -35.24 -27.83
CA ILE A 301 -11.92 -36.19 -26.90
C ILE A 301 -11.17 -37.52 -26.97
N LEU A 302 -10.19 -37.67 -26.08
CA LEU A 302 -9.22 -38.77 -26.07
C LEU A 302 -9.86 -40.15 -25.82
N ARG A 303 -10.83 -40.24 -24.91
CA ARG A 303 -11.50 -41.51 -24.50
C ARG A 303 -12.95 -41.27 -24.07
N LYS A 304 -13.80 -42.29 -24.16
CA LYS A 304 -15.21 -42.26 -23.72
C LYS A 304 -15.49 -43.49 -22.84
N ARG A 305 -16.19 -43.34 -21.71
CA ARG A 305 -16.48 -44.42 -20.75
C ARG A 305 -17.84 -44.17 -20.08
N GLY A 306 -18.88 -44.86 -20.54
CA GLY A 306 -20.26 -44.61 -20.10
C GLY A 306 -20.66 -43.17 -20.40
N ASN A 307 -21.25 -42.48 -19.42
CA ASN A 307 -21.63 -41.07 -19.54
C ASN A 307 -20.44 -40.09 -19.45
N LYS A 308 -19.21 -40.53 -19.18
CA LYS A 308 -18.05 -39.64 -19.07
C LYS A 308 -17.12 -39.69 -20.28
N VAL A 309 -16.50 -38.54 -20.58
CA VAL A 309 -15.53 -38.37 -21.66
C VAL A 309 -14.25 -37.75 -21.11
N ASN A 310 -13.10 -38.26 -21.55
CA ASN A 310 -11.79 -37.72 -21.19
C ASN A 310 -11.34 -36.70 -22.24
N VAL A 311 -11.06 -35.48 -21.79
CA VAL A 311 -10.90 -34.30 -22.65
C VAL A 311 -9.47 -33.77 -22.59
N LYS A 312 -8.93 -33.45 -23.77
CA LYS A 312 -7.80 -32.54 -23.95
C LYS A 312 -8.34 -31.12 -24.14
N TRP A 313 -7.96 -30.21 -23.24
CA TRP A 313 -8.33 -28.79 -23.32
C TRP A 313 -7.37 -28.02 -24.23
N LEU A 314 -7.89 -27.08 -25.01
CA LEU A 314 -7.13 -26.38 -26.04
C LEU A 314 -6.03 -25.49 -25.47
N GLY A 315 -4.78 -25.87 -25.73
CA GLY A 315 -3.59 -25.17 -25.26
C GLY A 315 -3.11 -25.55 -23.85
N MET A 316 -3.71 -26.57 -23.22
CA MET A 316 -3.24 -27.14 -21.95
C MET A 316 -2.42 -28.42 -22.17
N ASP A 317 -1.55 -28.75 -21.22
CA ASP A 317 -0.71 -29.95 -21.28
C ASP A 317 -1.43 -31.25 -20.86
N SER A 318 -0.72 -32.37 -20.91
CA SER A 318 -1.27 -33.69 -20.60
C SER A 318 -1.58 -33.96 -19.13
N SER A 319 -1.17 -33.10 -18.20
CA SER A 319 -1.58 -33.18 -16.79
C SER A 319 -3.01 -32.65 -16.54
N HIS A 320 -3.58 -31.90 -17.50
CA HIS A 320 -4.89 -31.26 -17.40
C HIS A 320 -6.06 -32.15 -17.85
N TYR A 321 -5.77 -33.37 -18.35
CA TYR A 321 -6.77 -34.25 -18.96
C TYR A 321 -7.85 -34.68 -17.96
N SER A 322 -9.10 -34.31 -18.27
CA SER A 322 -10.21 -34.35 -17.31
C SER A 322 -11.39 -35.21 -17.79
N TRP A 323 -11.96 -36.00 -16.87
CA TRP A 323 -13.17 -36.80 -17.10
C TRP A 323 -14.45 -36.02 -16.77
N ILE A 324 -14.96 -35.27 -17.74
CA ILE A 324 -16.24 -34.55 -17.63
C ILE A 324 -17.42 -35.47 -17.99
N ASP A 325 -18.63 -35.12 -17.55
CA ASP A 325 -19.84 -35.78 -18.03
C ASP A 325 -20.17 -35.29 -19.45
N LYS A 326 -20.68 -36.20 -20.29
CA LYS A 326 -21.08 -35.94 -21.67
C LYS A 326 -22.14 -34.82 -21.75
N MET A 327 -22.94 -34.61 -20.71
CA MET A 327 -23.93 -33.51 -20.67
C MET A 327 -23.32 -32.10 -20.54
N PHE A 328 -22.02 -31.97 -20.26
CA PHE A 328 -21.31 -30.68 -20.22
C PHE A 328 -20.47 -30.40 -21.49
N VAL A 329 -20.57 -31.25 -22.51
CA VAL A 329 -20.02 -30.96 -23.84
C VAL A 329 -21.13 -30.33 -24.69
N LEU A 330 -20.93 -29.06 -25.07
CA LEU A 330 -21.76 -28.30 -26.01
C LEU A 330 -21.45 -28.67 -27.47
#